data_AF-A0A1B6FVS6-F1
#
_entry.id   AF-A0A1B6FVS6-F1
#
_cell.length_a   1.000
_cell.length_b   1.000
_cell.length_c   1.000
_cell.angle_alpha   90.00
_cell.angle_beta   90.00
_cell.angle_gamma   90.00
#
_symmetry.space_group_name_H-M   'P 1'
#
loop_
_entity.id
_entity.type
_entity.pdbx_description
1 polymer ?
#
loop_
_entity_poly.entity_id
_entity_poly.type
_entity_poly.pdbx_seq_one_letter_code
_entity_poly.pdbx_strand_id
1 'polypeptide(L)'
;PLLAVNGVDPGCSVDGKTFQVGEQYDIPGRCNFNVCEGDNKWTRGSCGGIAAPPRWEHIPEDPTKPYPQCCGRVVPPHGIVPDLLDELYWSDILDISYDSGVKADLGNELTPTQVKNQPEVNYTAEPGEWYLLAMVDPDAP
;
A
#
# COMPACT_ATOMS: atom_id res chain seq x y z
N PRO A 1 48.04 -26.76 -5.08
CA PRO A 1 46.59 -26.65 -5.36
C PRO A 1 45.81 -26.46 -4.04
N LEU A 2 45.51 -25.22 -3.69
CA LEU A 2 44.57 -24.90 -2.61
C LEU A 2 43.19 -25.27 -3.13
N LEU A 3 42.62 -26.36 -2.60
CA LEU A 3 41.20 -26.67 -2.78
C LEU A 3 40.42 -25.52 -2.15
N ALA A 4 39.86 -24.66 -2.99
CA ALA A 4 38.75 -23.80 -2.59
C ALA A 4 37.60 -24.76 -2.25
N VAL A 5 37.44 -25.05 -0.95
CA VAL A 5 36.18 -25.60 -0.47
C VAL A 5 35.20 -24.45 -0.68
N ASN A 6 34.41 -24.52 -1.75
CA ASN A 6 33.22 -23.69 -1.88
C ASN A 6 32.32 -24.13 -0.73
N GLY A 7 32.53 -23.55 0.45
CA GLY A 7 31.71 -23.76 1.61
C GLY A 7 30.31 -23.36 1.21
N VAL A 8 29.43 -24.33 1.07
CA VAL A 8 27.99 -24.06 0.97
C VAL A 8 27.64 -23.35 2.26
N ASP A 9 27.18 -22.11 2.15
CA ASP A 9 26.69 -21.35 3.29
C ASP A 9 25.66 -22.21 4.02
N PRO A 10 25.83 -22.46 5.34
CA PRO A 10 24.92 -23.33 6.09
C PRO A 10 23.50 -22.77 6.17
N GLY A 11 23.24 -21.55 5.66
CA GLY A 11 21.94 -20.92 5.68
C GLY A 11 21.56 -20.51 7.09
N CYS A 12 20.27 -20.62 7.41
CA CYS A 12 19.73 -20.24 8.70
C CYS A 12 18.84 -21.32 9.30
N SER A 13 18.73 -21.37 10.62
CA SER A 13 17.86 -22.31 11.33
C SER A 13 17.06 -21.63 12.43
N VAL A 14 15.77 -21.94 12.51
CA VAL A 14 14.85 -21.49 13.57
C VAL A 14 13.77 -22.53 13.80
N ASP A 15 13.47 -22.82 15.07
CA ASP A 15 12.45 -23.81 15.50
C ASP A 15 12.53 -25.18 14.80
N GLY A 16 13.75 -25.67 14.57
CA GLY A 16 14.01 -26.96 13.91
C GLY A 16 13.80 -26.96 12.39
N LYS A 17 13.51 -25.81 11.78
CA LYS A 17 13.46 -25.60 10.33
C LYS A 17 14.76 -24.96 9.83
N THR A 18 15.16 -25.31 8.62
CA THR A 18 16.35 -24.78 7.93
C THR A 18 15.92 -23.97 6.71
N PHE A 19 16.61 -22.85 6.47
CA PHE A 19 16.32 -21.89 5.41
C PHE A 19 17.59 -21.60 4.62
N GLN A 20 17.47 -21.52 3.29
CA GLN A 20 18.54 -21.10 2.40
C GLN A 20 18.73 -19.59 2.45
N VAL A 21 19.92 -19.12 2.07
CA VAL A 21 20.18 -17.68 1.92
C VAL A 21 19.16 -17.07 0.96
N GLY A 22 18.51 -15.99 1.38
CA GLY A 22 17.43 -15.31 0.66
C GLY A 22 16.02 -15.82 0.95
N GLU A 23 15.85 -16.96 1.63
CA GLU A 23 14.52 -17.42 2.02
C GLU A 23 13.95 -16.59 3.18
N GLN A 24 12.65 -16.31 3.09
CA GLN A 24 11.90 -15.58 4.10
C GLN A 24 11.19 -16.55 5.06
N TYR A 25 11.22 -16.23 6.34
CA TYR A 25 10.43 -16.88 7.38
C TYR A 25 9.52 -15.87 8.08
N ASP A 26 8.22 -16.10 7.99
CA ASP A 26 7.21 -15.33 8.70
C ASP A 26 6.96 -15.99 10.06
N ILE A 27 7.16 -15.23 11.15
CA ILE A 27 6.97 -15.76 12.50
C ILE A 27 5.45 -15.90 12.75
N PRO A 28 4.95 -17.10 13.09
CA PRO A 28 3.52 -17.30 13.33
C PRO A 28 2.95 -16.29 14.34
N GLY A 29 1.85 -15.63 13.95
CA GLY A 29 1.19 -14.62 14.80
C GLY A 29 1.84 -13.23 14.78
N ARG A 30 2.81 -12.97 13.91
CA ARG A 30 3.42 -11.65 13.70
C ARG A 30 3.40 -11.30 12.22
N CYS A 31 3.24 -10.01 11.93
CA CYS A 31 3.48 -9.50 10.58
C CYS A 31 4.88 -8.87 10.49
N ASN A 32 5.86 -9.69 10.12
CA ASN A 32 7.23 -9.28 9.95
C ASN A 32 7.91 -10.14 8.88
N PHE A 33 8.99 -9.63 8.28
CA PHE A 33 9.85 -10.44 7.43
C PHE A 33 11.13 -10.78 8.16
N ASN A 34 11.59 -12.02 7.97
CA ASN A 34 12.91 -12.45 8.39
C ASN A 34 13.56 -13.13 7.18
N VAL A 35 14.54 -12.49 6.55
CA VAL A 35 15.25 -13.05 5.39
C VAL A 35 16.57 -13.61 5.84
N CYS A 36 16.87 -14.86 5.48
CA CYS A 36 18.13 -15.50 5.82
C CYS A 36 19.30 -14.86 5.06
N GLU A 37 20.31 -14.37 5.78
CA GLU A 37 21.54 -13.82 5.19
C GLU A 37 22.66 -14.87 5.08
N GLY A 38 22.47 -16.05 5.67
CA GLY A 38 23.52 -17.06 5.82
C GLY A 38 24.22 -17.00 7.16
N ASP A 39 25.00 -18.03 7.50
CA ASP A 39 25.69 -18.15 8.79
C ASP A 39 24.77 -17.95 10.03
N ASN A 40 23.50 -18.38 9.96
CA ASN A 40 22.46 -18.11 10.95
C ASN A 40 22.17 -16.62 11.23
N LYS A 41 22.55 -15.71 10.32
CA LYS A 41 22.20 -14.29 10.37
C LYS A 41 20.89 -14.04 9.63
N TRP A 42 20.12 -13.09 10.14
CA TRP A 42 18.79 -12.78 9.64
C TRP A 42 18.64 -11.28 9.45
N THR A 43 18.25 -10.84 8.26
CA THR A 43 17.65 -9.52 8.07
C THR A 43 16.25 -9.55 8.67
N ARG A 44 15.88 -8.57 9.49
CA ARG A 44 14.54 -8.48 10.08
C ARG A 44 13.92 -7.12 9.79
N GLY A 45 12.62 -7.10 9.56
CA GLY A 45 11.84 -5.88 9.52
C GLY A 45 10.37 -6.14 9.76
N SER A 46 9.60 -5.07 9.94
CA SER A 46 8.16 -5.10 10.20
C SER A 46 7.43 -4.23 9.18
N CYS A 47 6.10 -4.21 9.25
CA CYS A 47 5.31 -3.21 8.55
C CYS A 47 5.76 -1.80 8.94
N GLY A 48 5.70 -0.89 7.98
CA GLY A 48 5.92 0.54 8.20
C GLY A 48 4.74 1.18 8.90
N GLY A 49 4.97 2.36 9.49
CA GLY A 49 3.88 3.20 9.98
C GLY A 49 3.04 3.71 8.81
N ILE A 50 1.71 3.66 8.97
CA ILE A 50 0.77 4.08 7.94
C ILE A 50 0.15 5.41 8.37
N ALA A 51 0.29 6.44 7.53
CA ALA A 51 -0.42 7.70 7.66
C ALA A 51 -1.61 7.70 6.68
N ALA A 52 -2.80 8.01 7.18
CA ALA A 52 -4.01 8.09 6.36
C ALA A 52 -4.48 9.55 6.27
N PRO A 53 -4.98 9.99 5.11
CA PRO A 53 -5.79 11.20 5.04
C PRO A 53 -7.02 11.10 5.94
N PRO A 54 -7.62 12.24 6.33
CA PRO A 54 -8.88 12.25 7.05
C PRO A 54 -9.95 11.40 6.32
N ARG A 55 -10.79 10.70 7.09
CA ARG A 55 -11.92 9.86 6.62
C ARG A 55 -11.56 8.54 5.92
N TRP A 56 -10.28 8.23 5.75
CA TRP A 56 -9.87 6.91 5.25
C TRP A 56 -10.02 5.84 6.32
N GLU A 57 -10.35 4.62 5.90
CA GLU A 57 -10.49 3.47 6.78
C GLU A 57 -9.14 2.78 6.98
N HIS A 58 -8.84 2.43 8.23
CA HIS A 58 -7.65 1.66 8.60
C HIS A 58 -7.99 0.17 8.62
N ILE A 59 -7.41 -0.58 7.70
CA ILE A 59 -7.39 -2.04 7.75
C ILE A 59 -6.22 -2.47 8.63
N PRO A 60 -6.47 -3.14 9.77
CA PRO A 60 -5.41 -3.57 10.67
C PRO A 60 -4.54 -4.68 10.05
N GLU A 61 -3.38 -4.93 10.66
CA GLU A 61 -2.56 -6.08 10.31
C GLU A 61 -3.33 -7.41 10.46
N ASP A 62 -3.11 -8.32 9.52
CA ASP A 62 -3.68 -9.67 9.52
C ASP A 62 -2.53 -10.69 9.61
N PRO A 63 -2.12 -11.10 10.83
CA PRO A 63 -0.98 -11.99 11.05
C PRO A 63 -1.24 -13.44 10.58
N THR A 64 -2.40 -13.71 9.97
CA THR A 64 -2.69 -14.99 9.32
C THR A 64 -2.19 -15.05 7.87
N LYS A 65 -1.83 -13.90 7.28
CA LYS A 65 -1.29 -13.79 5.92
C LYS A 65 0.25 -13.73 5.94
N PRO A 66 0.91 -14.09 4.82
CA PRO A 66 2.36 -13.90 4.70
C PRO A 66 2.72 -12.40 4.61
N TYR A 67 3.96 -12.06 4.96
CA TYR A 67 4.48 -10.71 4.71
C TYR A 67 4.83 -10.53 3.22
N PRO A 68 4.51 -9.38 2.59
CA PRO A 68 3.94 -8.15 3.17
C PRO A 68 2.41 -8.09 3.20
N GLN A 69 1.69 -9.13 2.77
CA GLN A 69 0.22 -9.12 2.66
C GLN A 69 -0.50 -9.05 4.02
N CYS A 70 0.19 -9.41 5.11
CA CYS A 70 -0.31 -9.21 6.46
C CYS A 70 -0.26 -7.77 6.94
N CYS A 71 0.44 -6.87 6.24
CA CYS A 71 0.58 -5.50 6.70
C CYS A 71 -0.76 -4.78 6.66
N GLY A 72 -0.99 -3.96 7.70
CA GLY A 72 -2.11 -3.04 7.70
C GLY A 72 -2.01 -2.11 6.49
N ARG A 73 -3.15 -1.59 6.07
CA ARG A 73 -3.23 -0.63 4.96
C ARG A 73 -4.37 0.33 5.22
N VAL A 74 -4.39 1.43 4.47
CA VAL A 74 -5.49 2.38 4.49
C VAL A 74 -6.22 2.29 3.17
N VAL A 75 -7.56 2.33 3.23
CA VAL A 75 -8.42 2.32 2.05
C VAL A 75 -9.31 3.56 2.06
N PRO A 76 -9.64 4.11 0.88
CA PRO A 76 -10.58 5.21 0.78
C PRO A 76 -11.95 4.78 1.33
N PRO A 77 -12.73 5.72 1.84
CA PRO A 77 -14.08 5.42 2.28
C PRO A 77 -14.98 4.98 1.11
N HIS A 78 -16.15 4.44 1.43
CA HIS A 78 -17.22 4.12 0.47
C HIS A 78 -16.89 3.06 -0.59
N GLY A 79 -16.00 2.11 -0.30
CA GLY A 79 -15.84 0.90 -1.14
C GLY A 79 -15.15 1.12 -2.48
N ILE A 80 -14.60 2.32 -2.75
CA ILE A 80 -13.93 2.66 -4.02
C ILE A 80 -12.89 1.60 -4.44
N VAL A 81 -12.24 0.95 -3.48
CA VAL A 81 -11.45 -0.28 -3.69
C VAL A 81 -12.16 -1.45 -2.97
N PRO A 82 -12.58 -2.52 -3.67
CA PRO A 82 -12.29 -2.85 -5.06
C PRO A 82 -13.33 -2.39 -6.10
N ASP A 83 -14.39 -1.70 -5.69
CA ASP A 83 -15.59 -1.54 -6.54
C ASP A 83 -15.32 -0.76 -7.84
N LEU A 84 -14.39 0.21 -7.79
CA LEU A 84 -13.97 1.00 -8.95
C LEU A 84 -12.50 0.76 -9.34
N LEU A 85 -11.63 0.53 -8.38
CA LEU A 85 -10.19 0.36 -8.57
C LEU A 85 -9.70 -0.94 -7.93
N ASP A 86 -8.89 -1.70 -8.66
CA ASP A 86 -8.29 -2.95 -8.14
C ASP A 86 -7.36 -2.66 -6.94
N GLU A 87 -6.49 -1.66 -7.10
CA GLU A 87 -5.52 -1.22 -6.09
C GLU A 87 -5.26 0.28 -6.19
N LEU A 88 -4.84 0.89 -5.08
CA LEU A 88 -4.39 2.29 -5.04
C LEU A 88 -2.87 2.34 -4.91
N TYR A 89 -2.23 2.87 -5.95
CA TYR A 89 -0.78 2.93 -6.04
C TYR A 89 -0.19 4.30 -5.63
N TRP A 90 -1.04 5.28 -5.33
CA TRP A 90 -0.63 6.69 -5.22
C TRP A 90 -1.24 7.34 -3.98
N SER A 91 -0.46 8.21 -3.33
CA SER A 91 -0.89 9.02 -2.19
C SER A 91 -1.17 10.49 -2.55
N ASP A 92 -0.93 10.88 -3.80
CA ASP A 92 -1.15 12.26 -4.23
C ASP A 92 -2.65 12.55 -4.36
N ILE A 93 -3.07 13.64 -3.72
CA ILE A 93 -4.46 14.07 -3.67
C ILE A 93 -4.63 15.27 -4.60
N LEU A 94 -5.62 15.19 -5.51
CA LEU A 94 -6.02 16.31 -6.34
C LEU A 94 -6.73 17.37 -5.48
N ASP A 95 -6.40 18.65 -5.66
CA ASP A 95 -7.18 19.75 -5.07
C ASP A 95 -8.30 20.14 -6.05
N ILE A 96 -9.53 19.75 -5.70
CA ILE A 96 -10.72 19.94 -6.53
C ILE A 96 -11.66 20.93 -5.84
N SER A 97 -11.88 22.07 -6.48
CA SER A 97 -12.74 23.15 -5.98
C SER A 97 -13.83 23.53 -6.98
N TYR A 98 -15.03 23.82 -6.48
CA TYR A 98 -16.16 24.28 -7.27
C TYR A 98 -16.37 25.80 -7.11
N ASP A 99 -16.94 26.43 -8.12
CA ASP A 99 -17.27 27.87 -8.12
C ASP A 99 -18.27 28.26 -7.04
N SER A 100 -19.02 27.30 -6.50
CA SER A 100 -19.90 27.48 -5.34
C SER A 100 -19.14 27.67 -4.01
N GLY A 101 -17.80 27.54 -4.00
CA GLY A 101 -16.95 27.68 -2.82
C GLY A 101 -16.76 26.42 -1.99
N VAL A 102 -17.24 25.27 -2.46
CA VAL A 102 -17.01 23.96 -1.80
C VAL A 102 -15.83 23.22 -2.44
N LYS A 103 -15.30 22.23 -1.72
CA LYS A 103 -14.27 21.31 -2.22
C LYS A 103 -14.77 19.88 -2.20
N ALA A 104 -14.36 19.08 -3.18
CA ALA A 104 -14.43 17.63 -3.08
C ALA A 104 -13.22 17.17 -2.25
N ASP A 105 -13.49 16.59 -1.09
CA ASP A 105 -12.54 16.28 -0.04
C ASP A 105 -12.81 14.86 0.49
N LEU A 106 -12.30 13.88 -0.26
CA LEU A 106 -12.13 12.48 0.14
C LEU A 106 -13.35 11.87 0.87
N GLY A 107 -14.53 11.95 0.24
CA GLY A 107 -15.77 11.34 0.74
C GLY A 107 -16.70 12.27 1.53
N ASN A 108 -16.47 13.59 1.50
CA ASN A 108 -17.46 14.54 2.00
C ASN A 108 -18.74 14.55 1.14
N GLU A 109 -19.89 14.79 1.78
CA GLU A 109 -21.17 14.88 1.08
C GLU A 109 -21.36 16.28 0.48
N LEU A 110 -21.70 16.34 -0.81
CA LEU A 110 -21.98 17.55 -1.56
C LEU A 110 -23.34 17.41 -2.27
N THR A 111 -24.03 18.53 -2.48
CA THR A 111 -25.34 18.53 -3.14
C THR A 111 -25.18 18.75 -4.66
N PRO A 112 -26.11 18.23 -5.49
CA PRO A 112 -26.07 18.44 -6.95
C PRO A 112 -26.01 19.90 -7.38
N THR A 113 -26.61 20.81 -6.59
CA THR A 113 -26.57 22.25 -6.87
C THR A 113 -25.19 22.85 -6.63
N GLN A 114 -24.46 22.38 -5.61
CA GLN A 114 -23.10 22.83 -5.33
C GLN A 114 -22.11 22.35 -6.39
N VAL A 115 -22.29 21.14 -6.90
CA VAL A 115 -21.39 20.52 -7.89
C VAL A 115 -21.92 20.58 -9.32
N LYS A 116 -22.82 21.52 -9.60
CA LYS A 116 -23.51 21.64 -10.91
C LYS A 116 -22.55 21.96 -12.05
N ASN A 117 -21.56 22.81 -11.78
CA ASN A 117 -20.60 23.29 -12.77
C ASN A 117 -19.30 22.49 -12.68
N GLN A 118 -18.52 22.50 -13.76
CA GLN A 118 -17.22 21.83 -13.80
C GLN A 118 -16.28 22.43 -12.73
N PRO A 119 -15.54 21.60 -11.97
CA PRO A 119 -14.61 22.09 -10.96
C PRO A 119 -13.30 22.59 -11.57
N GLU A 120 -12.57 23.38 -10.79
CA GLU A 120 -11.14 23.61 -10.97
C GLU A 120 -10.35 22.45 -10.35
N VAL A 121 -9.33 21.98 -11.06
CA VAL A 121 -8.51 20.83 -10.63
C VAL A 121 -7.05 21.25 -10.63
N ASN A 122 -6.44 21.20 -9.44
CA ASN A 122 -5.02 21.49 -9.25
C ASN A 122 -4.29 20.21 -8.82
N TYR A 123 -3.18 19.91 -9.49
CA TYR A 123 -2.37 18.72 -9.25
C TYR A 123 -0.92 18.96 -9.62
N THR A 124 -0.01 18.19 -9.02
CA THR A 124 1.40 18.17 -9.41
C THR A 124 1.55 17.31 -10.67
N ALA A 125 2.15 17.87 -11.71
CA ALA A 125 2.36 17.21 -12.99
C ALA A 125 3.84 17.26 -13.38
N GLU A 126 4.31 16.19 -14.03
CA GLU A 126 5.66 16.14 -14.59
C GLU A 126 5.71 16.82 -15.97
N PRO A 127 6.72 17.66 -16.24
CA PRO A 127 6.86 18.33 -17.53
C PRO A 127 7.04 17.33 -18.68
N GLY A 128 6.21 17.45 -19.72
CA GLY A 128 6.30 16.61 -20.92
C GLY A 128 5.47 15.33 -20.87
N GLU A 129 4.86 15.04 -19.73
CA GLU A 129 3.95 13.90 -19.55
C GLU A 129 2.50 14.28 -19.83
N TRP A 130 1.68 13.26 -20.11
CA TRP A 130 0.25 13.41 -20.36
C TRP A 130 -0.55 12.67 -19.29
N TYR A 131 -1.63 13.28 -18.85
CA TYR A 131 -2.49 12.75 -17.79
C TYR A 131 -3.94 12.69 -18.26
N LEU A 132 -4.65 11.66 -17.81
CA LEU A 132 -6.10 11.53 -18.00
C LEU A 132 -6.80 11.80 -16.67
N LEU A 133 -7.76 12.72 -16.68
CA LEU A 133 -8.68 12.94 -15.56
C LEU A 133 -10.02 12.28 -15.89
N ALA A 134 -10.52 11.45 -14.97
CA ALA A 134 -11.83 10.82 -15.05
C ALA A 134 -12.65 11.13 -13.80
N MET A 135 -13.91 11.54 -14.00
CA MET A 135 -14.93 11.66 -12.95
C MET A 135 -15.98 10.59 -13.24
N VAL A 136 -16.13 9.63 -12.33
CA VAL A 136 -16.96 8.43 -12.53
C VAL A 136 -17.96 8.31 -11.40
N ASP A 137 -19.21 8.01 -11.74
CA ASP A 137 -20.25 7.60 -10.81
C ASP A 137 -20.40 6.08 -10.90
N PRO A 138 -19.83 5.30 -9.96
CA PRO A 138 -19.92 3.83 -9.98
C PRO A 138 -21.32 3.32 -9.61
N ASP A 139 -22.18 4.17 -9.03
CA ASP A 139 -23.48 3.80 -8.48
C ASP A 139 -24.66 4.24 -9.36
N ALA A 140 -24.37 4.65 -10.60
CA ALA A 140 -25.39 5.05 -11.57
C ALA A 140 -26.30 3.87 -11.98
N PRO A 141 -27.63 4.04 -12.05
CA PRO A 141 -28.59 3.01 -12.46
C PRO A 141 -28.61 2.72 -13.97
#